data_AF-A0A9P6QAV4-F1
#
_entry.id   AF-A0A9P6QAV4-F1
#
_cell.length_a   1.000
_cell.length_b   1.000
_cell.length_c   1.000
_cell.angle_alpha   90.00
_cell.angle_beta   90.00
_cell.angle_gamma   90.00
#
_symmetry.space_group_name_H-M   'P 1'
#
loop_
_entity.id
_entity.type
_entity.pdbx_description
1 polymer ?
#
loop_
_entity_poly.entity_id
_entity_poly.type
_entity_poly.pdbx_seq_one_letter_code
_entity_poly.pdbx_strand_id
1 'polypeptide(L)'
;MWHSTVLLLSLALGLVSVQGASHHAQQHTFPKAPTREPYDYCQAGYLDPKSYPIPTAKGAVLEHVQVVIRHGDRGSPDPSPVHIIPQDNEVSWDCSDINTYAFSDESDGKKPPSHRAHLIVNQESTIPQSSPWAQNFWQGSCFLGQLTSVGARQHQRLGQVLKAVYIDQLSLLNKTLDPDTVYFRATDYPRTKQSAENLLIGLFTDPDESSGKAATASPPPMVKLHYYPSEIDTFFKNGEACPAIKHLEKKIFGQSKVLETLAKNNAQFKKDLNRIFGVNPALPEWNPKRPEWAAPMDIVHARLCHDLPQPCEPTSGHKLEEDDVTTENKKHKKPNCITHEMIERIQDNAFTFAAETRRDAKGAHKLMRLVAGPLVSDMRQDLAHARHKGPIRFTLFSGHDDTVTSVLGVLKSKDIRWPPYASNVLFELWKVPCENTYHGCGSTDNDDYFVRVFYNGAVVDADWCDLSWCPYDTFIGYLDSFIPKDLHAECHMKDEL
;
A
#
# COMPACT_ATOMS: atom_id res chain seq x y z
N MET A 1 13.36 77.45 -56.78
CA MET A 1 12.58 78.38 -55.92
C MET A 1 12.08 77.53 -54.76
N TRP A 2 12.68 77.62 -53.56
CA TRP A 2 12.16 78.41 -52.41
C TRP A 2 10.70 77.98 -52.11
N HIS A 3 10.28 77.34 -51.00
CA HIS A 3 10.64 77.33 -49.57
C HIS A 3 10.08 76.02 -48.94
N SER A 4 10.80 75.30 -48.08
CA SER A 4 10.94 75.46 -46.60
C SER A 4 9.64 75.35 -45.79
N THR A 5 9.47 74.25 -45.06
CA THR A 5 9.06 74.30 -43.64
C THR A 5 9.60 73.07 -42.89
N VAL A 6 10.32 73.35 -41.81
CA VAL A 6 10.93 72.41 -40.86
C VAL A 6 9.98 72.25 -39.67
N LEU A 7 9.85 71.06 -39.08
CA LEU A 7 9.80 70.91 -37.62
C LEU A 7 10.12 69.47 -37.14
N LEU A 8 11.33 69.33 -36.60
CA LEU A 8 11.77 68.54 -35.43
C LEU A 8 11.22 67.10 -35.23
N LEU A 9 12.01 66.10 -35.64
CA LEU A 9 12.04 64.76 -35.03
C LEU A 9 13.11 64.71 -33.93
N SER A 10 12.72 64.33 -32.73
CA SER A 10 13.61 63.95 -31.63
C SER A 10 14.03 62.48 -31.75
N LEU A 11 15.34 62.22 -31.68
CA LEU A 11 15.92 60.89 -31.53
C LEU A 11 15.68 60.34 -30.11
N ALA A 12 15.32 59.07 -30.02
CA ALA A 12 15.67 58.21 -28.90
C ALA A 12 16.14 56.85 -29.45
N LEU A 13 17.34 56.43 -29.04
CA LEU A 13 17.99 55.19 -29.46
C LEU A 13 17.18 53.96 -29.02
N GLY A 14 16.89 53.06 -29.97
CA GLY A 14 16.42 51.70 -29.70
C GLY A 14 17.53 50.69 -29.98
N LEU A 15 18.00 50.02 -28.91
CA LEU A 15 18.88 48.87 -28.96
C LEU A 15 18.20 47.69 -29.67
N VAL A 16 18.88 47.08 -30.64
CA VAL A 16 18.45 45.85 -31.31
C VAL A 16 18.67 44.68 -30.36
N SER A 17 17.60 44.05 -29.88
CA SER A 17 17.66 42.76 -29.18
C SER A 17 17.44 41.63 -30.18
N VAL A 18 18.36 40.67 -30.17
CA VAL A 18 18.24 39.39 -30.86
C VAL A 18 17.17 38.59 -30.13
N GLN A 19 16.03 38.33 -30.79
CA GLN A 19 15.00 37.45 -30.28
C GLN A 19 15.47 35.99 -30.34
N GLY A 20 15.97 35.50 -29.21
CA GLY A 20 16.04 34.06 -28.94
C GLY A 20 14.63 33.55 -28.62
N ALA A 21 14.11 32.64 -29.44
CA ALA A 21 12.88 31.93 -29.14
C ALA A 21 13.08 31.06 -27.90
N SER A 22 12.46 31.42 -26.77
CA SER A 22 12.39 30.53 -25.61
C SER A 22 11.31 29.48 -25.87
N HIS A 23 11.72 28.22 -25.99
CA HIS A 23 10.84 27.09 -25.83
C HIS A 23 10.45 26.99 -24.35
N HIS A 24 9.37 27.67 -23.95
CA HIS A 24 8.65 27.30 -22.73
C HIS A 24 7.95 25.96 -22.99
N ALA A 25 8.58 24.86 -22.55
CA ALA A 25 7.87 23.62 -22.34
C ALA A 25 6.79 23.88 -21.28
N GLN A 26 5.52 23.88 -21.70
CA GLN A 26 4.41 23.80 -20.76
C GLN A 26 4.57 22.49 -19.97
N GLN A 27 5.07 22.58 -18.75
CA GLN A 27 4.96 21.50 -17.78
C GLN A 27 3.47 21.32 -17.50
N HIS A 28 2.86 20.32 -18.12
CA HIS A 28 1.57 19.83 -17.66
C HIS A 28 1.77 19.31 -16.24
N THR A 29 1.34 20.10 -15.25
CA THR A 29 1.29 19.70 -13.85
C THR A 29 0.21 18.64 -13.72
N PHE A 30 0.60 17.41 -13.44
CA PHE A 30 -0.34 16.38 -13.01
C PHE A 30 -1.09 16.85 -11.75
N PRO A 31 -2.33 16.41 -11.52
CA PRO A 31 -3.00 16.72 -10.27
C PRO A 31 -2.13 16.26 -9.11
N LYS A 32 -1.85 17.17 -8.18
CA LYS A 32 -1.24 16.80 -6.89
C LYS A 32 -2.14 15.77 -6.23
N ALA A 33 -1.53 14.83 -5.51
CA ALA A 33 -2.31 13.91 -4.71
C ALA A 33 -3.26 14.69 -3.76
N PRO A 34 -4.45 14.15 -3.43
CA PRO A 34 -5.41 14.87 -2.60
C PRO A 34 -4.79 15.33 -1.29
N THR A 35 -5.07 16.55 -0.85
CA THR A 35 -4.48 17.17 0.35
C THR A 35 -5.14 16.69 1.66
N ARG A 36 -5.58 15.43 1.74
CA ARG A 36 -6.12 14.89 2.99
C ARG A 36 -4.93 14.72 3.94
N GLU A 37 -4.66 15.80 4.67
CA GLU A 37 -3.60 15.91 5.68
C GLU A 37 -4.07 15.32 7.01
N PRO A 38 -3.15 14.71 7.78
CA PRO A 38 -1.75 14.44 7.39
C PRO A 38 -1.60 13.14 6.59
N TYR A 39 -0.88 13.20 5.46
CA TYR A 39 -0.35 11.98 4.83
C TYR A 39 1.07 11.77 5.34
N ASP A 40 1.23 10.71 6.12
CA ASP A 40 2.52 10.23 6.59
C ASP A 40 2.71 8.82 6.06
N TYR A 41 3.71 8.61 5.20
CA TYR A 41 4.01 7.28 4.68
C TYR A 41 4.44 6.32 5.79
N CYS A 42 5.11 6.83 6.82
CA CYS A 42 5.71 6.02 7.87
C CYS A 42 4.68 5.50 8.86
N GLN A 43 3.50 6.11 8.97
CA GLN A 43 2.40 5.65 9.82
C GLN A 43 1.05 6.04 9.22
N ALA A 44 0.24 5.05 8.84
CA ALA A 44 -1.12 5.28 8.44
C ALA A 44 -1.98 5.85 9.59
N GLY A 45 -2.95 6.69 9.23
CA GLY A 45 -4.05 7.02 10.11
C GLY A 45 -4.92 5.81 10.45
N TYR A 46 -5.73 5.95 11.49
CA TYR A 46 -6.69 4.94 11.96
C TYR A 46 -7.88 5.65 12.57
N LEU A 47 -8.97 4.91 12.84
CA LEU A 47 -10.16 5.45 13.50
C LEU A 47 -9.77 6.12 14.83
N ASP A 48 -10.35 7.27 15.15
CA ASP A 48 -10.25 7.83 16.51
C ASP A 48 -11.46 7.33 17.33
N PRO A 49 -11.26 6.47 18.34
CA PRO A 49 -12.37 5.97 19.16
C PRO A 49 -13.15 7.09 19.86
N LYS A 50 -12.56 8.28 20.09
CA LYS A 50 -13.24 9.42 20.73
C LYS A 50 -14.17 10.16 19.78
N SER A 51 -13.84 10.18 18.49
CA SER A 51 -14.63 10.86 17.46
C SER A 51 -15.30 9.87 16.49
N TYR A 52 -15.31 8.58 16.82
CA TYR A 52 -15.91 7.55 15.99
C TYR A 52 -17.41 7.85 15.82
N PRO A 53 -17.90 8.05 14.59
CA PRO A 53 -19.28 8.43 14.36
C PRO A 53 -20.18 7.21 14.48
N ILE A 54 -20.83 7.05 15.64
CA ILE A 54 -21.88 6.05 15.86
C ILE A 54 -23.08 6.43 14.97
N PRO A 55 -23.67 5.48 14.23
CA PRO A 55 -24.81 5.75 13.38
C PRO A 55 -26.01 6.32 14.14
N THR A 56 -26.67 7.32 13.56
CA THR A 56 -27.84 7.97 14.14
C THR A 56 -29.14 7.21 13.90
N ALA A 57 -29.13 6.21 13.01
CA ALA A 57 -30.28 5.36 12.73
C ALA A 57 -30.69 4.58 13.99
N LYS A 58 -31.92 4.80 14.45
CA LYS A 58 -32.43 4.21 15.70
C LYS A 58 -32.44 2.68 15.60
N GLY A 59 -31.83 2.02 16.59
CA GLY A 59 -31.76 0.56 16.64
C GLY A 59 -30.73 -0.05 15.69
N ALA A 60 -29.83 0.75 15.09
CA ALA A 60 -28.72 0.22 14.30
C ALA A 60 -27.78 -0.65 15.14
N VAL A 61 -27.44 -1.82 14.63
CA VAL A 61 -26.53 -2.79 15.26
C VAL A 61 -25.43 -3.16 14.27
N LEU A 62 -24.18 -3.16 14.71
CA LEU A 62 -23.05 -3.63 13.91
C LEU A 62 -23.05 -5.16 13.91
N GLU A 63 -23.13 -5.77 12.73
CA GLU A 63 -23.20 -7.23 12.58
C GLU A 63 -21.85 -7.85 12.23
N HIS A 64 -21.01 -7.16 11.46
CA HIS A 64 -19.74 -7.68 10.97
C HIS A 64 -18.76 -6.56 10.56
N VAL A 65 -17.46 -6.81 10.72
CA VAL A 65 -16.37 -5.94 10.26
C VAL A 65 -15.34 -6.72 9.46
N GLN A 66 -14.95 -6.19 8.30
CA GLN A 66 -13.78 -6.66 7.55
C GLN A 66 -12.69 -5.61 7.60
N VAL A 67 -11.45 -6.02 7.78
CA VAL A 67 -10.28 -5.13 7.81
C VAL A 67 -9.26 -5.64 6.80
N VAL A 68 -8.95 -4.81 5.79
CA VAL A 68 -7.83 -5.05 4.87
C VAL A 68 -6.67 -4.19 5.30
N ILE A 69 -5.51 -4.80 5.60
CA ILE A 69 -4.31 -4.06 6.03
C ILE A 69 -3.15 -4.22 5.06
N ARG A 70 -2.34 -3.16 4.94
CA ARG A 70 -0.94 -3.26 4.53
C ARG A 70 -0.13 -3.64 5.76
N HIS A 71 0.91 -4.46 5.59
CA HIS A 71 1.90 -4.67 6.65
C HIS A 71 2.50 -3.36 7.20
N GLY A 72 3.09 -3.45 8.39
CA GLY A 72 3.73 -2.32 9.06
C GLY A 72 5.08 -1.97 8.45
N ASP A 73 5.75 -1.04 9.12
CA ASP A 73 7.12 -0.65 8.86
C ASP A 73 8.04 -1.88 8.81
N ARG A 74 9.01 -1.78 7.91
CA ARG A 74 9.93 -2.86 7.60
C ARG A 74 11.30 -2.26 7.35
N GLY A 75 12.32 -3.04 7.66
CA GLY A 75 13.70 -2.71 7.32
C GLY A 75 13.89 -2.76 5.82
N SER A 76 15.15 -2.80 5.40
CA SER A 76 15.65 -2.92 4.03
C SER A 76 14.60 -2.96 2.90
N PRO A 77 14.66 -2.04 1.91
CA PRO A 77 13.80 -2.07 0.72
C PRO A 77 13.61 -3.50 0.16
N ASP A 78 12.37 -3.87 -0.13
CA ASP A 78 12.01 -5.11 -0.84
C ASP A 78 11.20 -4.76 -2.09
N PRO A 79 11.73 -3.94 -3.01
CA PRO A 79 11.06 -3.72 -4.27
C PRO A 79 11.17 -5.02 -5.06
N SER A 80 10.11 -5.84 -5.10
CA SER A 80 10.11 -7.04 -5.92
C SER A 80 10.45 -6.70 -7.39
N PRO A 81 11.43 -7.39 -8.02
CA PRO A 81 12.31 -8.40 -7.43
C PRO A 81 13.57 -7.76 -6.80
N VAL A 82 13.59 -7.68 -5.46
CA VAL A 82 14.72 -7.36 -4.56
C VAL A 82 15.86 -6.50 -5.15
N HIS A 83 15.97 -5.23 -4.76
CA HIS A 83 17.10 -4.37 -5.12
C HIS A 83 17.86 -3.87 -3.90
N ILE A 84 19.00 -4.50 -3.64
CA ILE A 84 20.07 -3.88 -2.87
C ILE A 84 20.77 -2.91 -3.83
N ILE A 85 20.73 -1.62 -3.54
CA ILE A 85 21.53 -0.63 -4.27
C ILE A 85 22.94 -0.58 -3.68
N PRO A 86 23.97 -0.16 -4.45
CA PRO A 86 25.34 -0.09 -3.93
C PRO A 86 25.44 0.68 -2.60
N GLN A 87 24.65 1.73 -2.41
CA GLN A 87 24.61 2.57 -1.20
C GLN A 87 23.93 1.91 0.00
N ASP A 88 23.32 0.73 -0.14
CA ASP A 88 22.84 -0.04 1.02
C ASP A 88 24.00 -0.63 1.83
N ASN A 89 25.22 -0.67 1.28
CA ASN A 89 26.42 -1.00 2.04
C ASN A 89 26.95 0.18 2.88
N GLU A 90 26.40 1.39 2.75
CA GLU A 90 26.81 2.60 3.48
C GLU A 90 25.94 2.86 4.72
N VAL A 91 24.85 2.10 4.87
CA VAL A 91 23.89 2.23 5.98
C VAL A 91 23.67 0.86 6.61
N SER A 92 23.39 0.85 7.90
CA SER A 92 23.08 -0.39 8.62
C SER A 92 21.58 -0.54 8.80
N TRP A 93 21.04 -1.67 8.34
CA TRP A 93 19.66 -2.07 8.60
C TRP A 93 19.62 -3.04 9.78
N ASP A 94 19.28 -2.53 10.97
CA ASP A 94 19.24 -3.34 12.19
C ASP A 94 17.82 -3.76 12.57
N CYS A 95 17.62 -5.08 12.68
CA CYS A 95 16.41 -5.75 13.11
C CYS A 95 16.69 -6.68 14.31
N SER A 96 17.74 -6.41 15.09
CA SER A 96 18.10 -7.22 16.27
C SER A 96 17.12 -7.09 17.44
N ASP A 97 16.24 -6.09 17.39
CA ASP A 97 15.23 -5.81 18.41
C ASP A 97 13.89 -6.51 18.16
N ILE A 98 13.79 -7.33 17.12
CA ILE A 98 12.62 -8.15 16.82
C ILE A 98 12.98 -9.64 16.73
N ASN A 99 12.33 -10.44 17.56
CA ASN A 99 12.43 -11.90 17.50
C ASN A 99 11.18 -12.47 16.82
N THR A 100 11.38 -13.32 15.84
CA THR A 100 10.30 -13.99 15.12
C THR A 100 10.46 -15.49 15.28
N TYR A 101 9.40 -16.16 15.72
CA TYR A 101 9.42 -17.60 15.96
C TYR A 101 8.56 -18.30 14.91
N ALA A 102 9.18 -19.22 14.17
CA ALA A 102 8.48 -20.13 13.28
C ALA A 102 9.00 -21.54 13.54
N PHE A 103 8.09 -22.50 13.73
CA PHE A 103 8.43 -23.90 13.90
C PHE A 103 7.45 -24.78 13.11
N SER A 104 7.96 -25.91 12.63
CA SER A 104 7.17 -26.95 11.97
C SER A 104 7.00 -28.12 12.93
N ASP A 105 5.81 -28.71 12.96
CA ASP A 105 5.54 -29.90 13.75
C ASP A 105 4.68 -30.91 12.96
N GLU A 106 4.64 -32.16 13.43
CA GLU A 106 3.73 -33.17 12.89
C GLU A 106 2.32 -32.90 13.41
N SER A 107 1.35 -32.68 12.53
CA SER A 107 -0.03 -32.42 12.95
C SER A 107 -0.76 -33.73 13.29
N ASP A 108 -1.23 -33.86 14.53
CA ASP A 108 -2.16 -34.92 14.95
C ASP A 108 -3.63 -34.47 14.93
N GLY A 109 -3.88 -33.20 14.57
CA GLY A 109 -5.20 -32.56 14.53
C GLY A 109 -5.90 -32.42 15.89
N LYS A 110 -5.27 -32.81 17.00
CA LYS A 110 -5.90 -32.94 18.32
C LYS A 110 -5.31 -32.00 19.37
N LYS A 111 -4.04 -31.61 19.25
CA LYS A 111 -3.36 -30.75 20.24
C LYS A 111 -2.80 -29.48 19.61
N PRO A 112 -2.90 -28.31 20.29
CA PRO A 112 -2.25 -27.10 19.84
C PRO A 112 -0.73 -27.28 19.76
N PRO A 113 -0.04 -26.62 18.79
CA PRO A 113 1.41 -26.60 18.72
C PRO A 113 2.08 -26.12 20.02
N SER A 114 1.43 -25.21 20.75
CA SER A 114 1.92 -24.67 22.04
C SER A 114 2.11 -25.74 23.13
N HIS A 115 1.36 -26.85 23.09
CA HIS A 115 1.55 -27.96 24.03
C HIS A 115 2.79 -28.82 23.73
N ARG A 116 3.36 -28.67 22.54
CA ARG A 116 4.50 -29.45 22.04
C ARG A 116 5.76 -28.61 21.87
N ALA A 117 5.68 -27.31 22.13
CA ALA A 117 6.80 -26.38 22.17
C ALA A 117 7.70 -26.59 23.42
N HIS A 118 8.16 -27.83 23.62
CA HIS A 118 9.10 -28.19 24.70
C HIS A 118 10.50 -27.61 24.50
N LEU A 119 10.81 -27.18 23.27
CA LEU A 119 12.01 -26.46 22.89
C LEU A 119 11.61 -25.32 21.96
N ILE A 120 11.94 -24.09 22.35
CA ILE A 120 11.83 -22.93 21.47
C ILE A 120 13.21 -22.72 20.85
N VAL A 121 13.32 -22.97 19.54
CA VAL A 121 14.56 -22.70 18.79
C VAL A 121 14.53 -21.27 18.31
N ASN A 122 15.42 -20.43 18.84
CA ASN A 122 15.58 -19.07 18.34
C ASN A 122 16.31 -19.11 16.99
N GLN A 123 15.79 -18.38 16.01
CA GLN A 123 16.48 -18.18 14.73
C GLN A 123 17.14 -16.80 14.77
N GLU A 124 18.45 -16.77 14.53
CA GLU A 124 19.23 -15.53 14.55
C GLU A 124 19.95 -15.34 13.21
N SER A 125 19.85 -14.13 12.66
CA SER A 125 20.59 -13.73 11.47
C SER A 125 21.98 -13.24 11.89
N THR A 126 23.01 -14.07 11.67
CA THR A 126 24.40 -13.69 11.97
C THR A 126 25.23 -13.67 10.69
N ILE A 127 25.65 -12.47 10.27
CA ILE A 127 26.59 -12.29 9.16
C ILE A 127 27.97 -11.98 9.76
N PRO A 128 28.97 -12.88 9.62
CA PRO A 128 30.31 -12.61 10.15
C PRO A 128 30.89 -11.33 9.55
N GLN A 129 31.39 -10.42 10.38
CA GLN A 129 32.01 -9.16 9.93
C GLN A 129 33.25 -9.37 9.05
N SER A 130 33.89 -10.54 9.14
CA SER A 130 34.97 -10.96 8.24
C SER A 130 34.50 -11.41 6.86
N SER A 131 33.19 -11.58 6.65
CA SER A 131 32.63 -11.97 5.37
C SER A 131 32.76 -10.83 4.36
N PRO A 132 33.31 -11.07 3.16
CA PRO A 132 33.30 -10.09 2.08
C PRO A 132 31.89 -9.61 1.72
N TRP A 133 30.86 -10.40 2.01
CA TRP A 133 29.46 -9.99 1.84
C TRP A 133 29.05 -8.87 2.79
N ALA A 134 29.39 -9.00 4.08
CA ALA A 134 29.10 -7.97 5.07
C ALA A 134 29.88 -6.67 4.79
N GLN A 135 31.11 -6.82 4.31
CA GLN A 135 32.01 -5.67 4.07
C GLN A 135 31.65 -4.88 2.82
N ASN A 136 31.06 -5.51 1.80
CA ASN A 136 30.89 -4.88 0.48
C ASN A 136 29.44 -4.74 0.03
N PHE A 137 28.50 -5.52 0.57
CA PHE A 137 27.14 -5.63 0.00
C PHE A 137 26.02 -5.37 1.00
N TRP A 138 26.20 -5.67 2.28
CA TRP A 138 25.11 -5.61 3.25
C TRP A 138 25.60 -5.32 4.66
N GLN A 139 25.11 -4.24 5.29
CA GLN A 139 25.35 -3.98 6.70
C GLN A 139 24.07 -4.11 7.53
N GLY A 140 24.20 -4.76 8.68
CA GLY A 140 23.12 -4.94 9.65
C GLY A 140 22.62 -6.38 9.74
N SER A 141 21.46 -6.54 10.37
CA SER A 141 20.87 -7.84 10.74
C SER A 141 19.54 -8.10 10.02
N CYS A 142 18.89 -7.07 9.46
CA CYS A 142 17.66 -7.22 8.69
C CYS A 142 17.88 -8.04 7.42
N PHE A 143 16.93 -8.92 7.08
CA PHE A 143 16.75 -9.35 5.70
C PHE A 143 15.80 -8.42 4.94
N LEU A 144 15.75 -8.58 3.62
CA LEU A 144 14.98 -7.71 2.73
C LEU A 144 13.49 -7.77 3.06
N GLY A 145 12.91 -6.60 3.32
CA GLY A 145 11.51 -6.46 3.67
C GLY A 145 11.10 -7.15 4.96
N GLN A 146 12.04 -7.38 5.90
CA GLN A 146 11.73 -7.86 7.25
C GLN A 146 10.91 -6.82 8.01
N LEU A 147 9.81 -7.24 8.64
CA LEU A 147 9.04 -6.39 9.55
C LEU A 147 9.93 -5.94 10.71
N THR A 148 9.87 -4.67 11.10
CA THR A 148 10.65 -4.12 12.22
C THR A 148 9.84 -4.14 13.51
N SER A 149 10.49 -3.87 14.64
CA SER A 149 9.78 -3.62 15.90
C SER A 149 8.84 -2.42 15.81
N VAL A 150 9.17 -1.42 14.97
CA VAL A 150 8.26 -0.31 14.66
C VAL A 150 7.01 -0.87 14.01
N GLY A 151 7.12 -1.61 12.90
CA GLY A 151 5.97 -2.18 12.20
C GLY A 151 5.09 -3.07 13.06
N ALA A 152 5.70 -3.86 13.96
CA ALA A 152 4.97 -4.62 14.97
C ALA A 152 4.14 -3.71 15.88
N ARG A 153 4.74 -2.65 16.45
CA ARG A 153 4.04 -1.67 17.31
C ARG A 153 2.93 -0.92 16.57
N GLN A 154 3.12 -0.61 15.28
CA GLN A 154 2.08 0.03 14.47
C GLN A 154 0.81 -0.82 14.42
N HIS A 155 0.96 -2.13 14.21
CA HIS A 155 -0.18 -3.03 14.19
C HIS A 155 -0.76 -3.32 15.58
N GLN A 156 0.06 -3.42 16.62
CA GLN A 156 -0.45 -3.48 18.00
C GLN A 156 -1.30 -2.25 18.32
N ARG A 157 -0.85 -1.06 17.91
CA ARG A 157 -1.59 0.19 18.11
C ARG A 157 -2.90 0.20 17.32
N LEU A 158 -2.87 -0.22 16.06
CA LEU A 158 -4.09 -0.38 15.26
C LEU A 158 -5.06 -1.36 15.94
N GLY A 159 -4.59 -2.51 16.41
CA GLY A 159 -5.38 -3.48 17.16
C GLY A 159 -6.07 -2.88 18.38
N GLN A 160 -5.34 -2.09 19.18
CA GLN A 160 -5.91 -1.39 20.36
C GLN A 160 -7.00 -0.38 20.00
N VAL A 161 -6.83 0.33 18.88
CA VAL A 161 -7.85 1.25 18.36
C VAL A 161 -9.10 0.48 17.94
N LEU A 162 -8.94 -0.63 17.22
CA LEU A 162 -10.04 -1.49 16.82
C LEU A 162 -10.73 -2.14 18.03
N LYS A 163 -9.98 -2.51 19.07
CA LYS A 163 -10.53 -2.98 20.35
C LYS A 163 -11.43 -1.93 20.99
N ALA A 164 -10.95 -0.69 21.10
CA ALA A 164 -11.71 0.39 21.71
C ALA A 164 -13.06 0.63 21.00
N VAL A 165 -13.11 0.50 19.68
CA VAL A 165 -14.35 0.66 18.90
C VAL A 165 -15.20 -0.62 18.91
N TYR A 166 -14.65 -1.74 18.44
CA TYR A 166 -15.44 -2.94 18.12
C TYR A 166 -15.64 -3.89 19.30
N ILE A 167 -14.82 -3.83 20.33
CA ILE A 167 -15.02 -4.61 21.57
C ILE A 167 -15.65 -3.70 22.63
N ASP A 168 -15.01 -2.59 22.95
CA ASP A 168 -15.37 -1.82 24.14
C ASP A 168 -16.60 -0.93 23.94
N GLN A 169 -16.73 -0.25 22.79
CA GLN A 169 -17.87 0.64 22.50
C GLN A 169 -19.05 -0.09 21.87
N LEU A 170 -18.81 -0.92 20.85
CA LEU A 170 -19.87 -1.52 20.04
C LEU A 170 -20.20 -2.97 20.42
N SER A 171 -19.36 -3.63 21.25
CA SER A 171 -19.58 -5.02 21.68
C SER A 171 -19.83 -6.00 20.53
N LEU A 172 -19.21 -5.77 19.36
CA LEU A 172 -19.26 -6.68 18.20
C LEU A 172 -18.55 -8.01 18.53
N LEU A 173 -17.41 -7.90 19.21
CA LEU A 173 -16.61 -9.03 19.66
C LEU A 173 -16.61 -9.11 21.19
N ASN A 174 -16.46 -10.32 21.71
CA ASN A 174 -16.27 -10.54 23.14
C ASN A 174 -14.87 -10.04 23.58
N LYS A 175 -14.75 -9.63 24.85
CA LYS A 175 -13.45 -9.27 25.45
C LYS A 175 -12.47 -10.45 25.46
N THR A 176 -12.99 -11.67 25.58
CA THR A 176 -12.22 -12.89 25.41
C THR A 176 -12.38 -13.37 23.98
N LEU A 177 -11.26 -13.66 23.32
CA LEU A 177 -11.22 -14.20 21.98
C LEU A 177 -12.06 -15.48 21.88
N ASP A 178 -13.03 -15.47 20.96
CA ASP A 178 -13.79 -16.63 20.52
C ASP A 178 -13.36 -16.97 19.07
N PRO A 179 -12.58 -18.04 18.86
CA PRO A 179 -12.09 -18.44 17.54
C PRO A 179 -13.19 -18.71 16.50
N ASP A 180 -14.42 -19.02 16.93
CA ASP A 180 -15.53 -19.32 16.02
C ASP A 180 -16.22 -18.05 15.49
N THR A 181 -15.84 -16.87 16.00
CA THR A 181 -16.38 -15.57 15.59
C THR A 181 -15.44 -14.76 14.72
N VAL A 182 -14.26 -15.29 14.38
CA VAL A 182 -13.21 -14.57 13.68
C VAL A 182 -12.62 -15.36 12.51
N TYR A 183 -12.22 -14.66 11.46
CA TYR A 183 -11.50 -15.25 10.33
C TYR A 183 -10.30 -14.38 9.94
N PHE A 184 -9.12 -14.98 9.84
CA PHE A 184 -7.89 -14.24 9.53
C PHE A 184 -7.19 -14.85 8.33
N ARG A 185 -6.85 -14.02 7.35
CA ARG A 185 -6.07 -14.40 6.17
C ARG A 185 -4.93 -13.42 5.95
N ALA A 186 -3.75 -13.92 5.62
CA ALA A 186 -2.62 -13.14 5.16
C ALA A 186 -2.04 -13.73 3.86
N THR A 187 -1.24 -12.95 3.14
CA THR A 187 -0.32 -13.51 2.15
C THR A 187 0.77 -14.36 2.80
N ASP A 188 1.44 -15.20 2.01
CA ASP A 188 2.57 -16.04 2.46
C ASP A 188 3.90 -15.27 2.68
N TYR A 189 3.83 -13.98 3.02
CA TYR A 189 5.00 -13.19 3.39
C TYR A 189 5.14 -13.14 4.92
N PRO A 190 6.34 -13.34 5.50
CA PRO A 190 6.53 -13.25 6.94
C PRO A 190 6.03 -11.92 7.52
N ARG A 191 6.33 -10.79 6.86
CA ARG A 191 5.91 -9.45 7.32
C ARG A 191 4.40 -9.26 7.38
N THR A 192 3.61 -9.89 6.50
CA THR A 192 2.14 -9.78 6.50
C THR A 192 1.53 -10.65 7.59
N LYS A 193 2.09 -11.85 7.83
CA LYS A 193 1.67 -12.72 8.93
C LYS A 193 1.97 -12.10 10.29
N GLN A 194 3.19 -11.62 10.49
CA GLN A 194 3.62 -10.95 11.71
C GLN A 194 2.84 -9.66 11.97
N SER A 195 2.48 -8.90 10.93
CA SER A 195 1.60 -7.73 11.05
C SER A 195 0.20 -8.12 11.52
N ALA A 196 -0.38 -9.20 10.98
CA ALA A 196 -1.66 -9.73 11.43
C ALA A 196 -1.59 -10.18 12.90
N GLU A 197 -0.58 -10.95 13.27
CA GLU A 197 -0.34 -11.41 14.64
C GLU A 197 -0.28 -10.22 15.63
N ASN A 198 0.50 -9.19 15.30
CA ASN A 198 0.62 -8.00 16.14
C ASN A 198 -0.68 -7.20 16.25
N LEU A 199 -1.48 -7.14 15.19
CA LEU A 199 -2.82 -6.54 15.26
C LEU A 199 -3.72 -7.33 16.21
N LEU A 200 -3.72 -8.66 16.12
CA LEU A 200 -4.53 -9.52 16.97
C LEU A 200 -4.11 -9.44 18.45
N ILE A 201 -2.81 -9.32 18.72
CA ILE A 201 -2.28 -9.02 20.06
C ILE A 201 -2.90 -7.71 20.55
N GLY A 202 -2.82 -6.63 19.79
CA GLY A 202 -3.42 -5.35 20.18
C GLY A 202 -4.95 -5.39 20.34
N LEU A 203 -5.63 -6.25 19.59
CA LEU A 203 -7.09 -6.39 19.60
C LEU A 203 -7.61 -7.13 20.84
N PHE A 204 -6.92 -8.18 21.27
CA PHE A 204 -7.40 -9.09 22.33
C PHE A 204 -6.59 -9.06 23.63
N THR A 205 -5.48 -8.31 23.68
CA THR A 205 -4.67 -8.17 24.89
C THR A 205 -4.60 -6.71 25.31
N ASP A 206 -4.74 -6.47 26.61
CA ASP A 206 -4.46 -5.16 27.18
C ASP A 206 -2.95 -5.04 27.42
N PRO A 207 -2.31 -3.91 27.04
CA PRO A 207 -0.89 -3.67 27.27
C PRO A 207 -0.65 -3.39 28.77
N ASP A 208 -0.75 -4.41 29.61
CA ASP A 208 -0.50 -4.26 31.05
C ASP A 208 1.01 -4.38 31.31
N GLU A 209 1.78 -3.39 30.86
CA GLU A 209 3.25 -3.33 30.98
C GLU A 209 3.73 -3.19 32.44
N SER A 210 2.83 -2.95 33.40
CA SER A 210 3.20 -2.57 34.78
C SER A 210 2.95 -3.63 35.85
N SER A 211 2.22 -4.71 35.55
CA SER A 211 1.77 -5.63 36.60
C SER A 211 2.68 -6.83 36.85
N GLY A 212 3.62 -7.15 35.94
CA GLY A 212 4.47 -8.35 36.04
C GLY A 212 3.67 -9.66 36.19
N LYS A 213 2.35 -9.58 35.99
CA LYS A 213 1.40 -10.68 36.06
C LYS A 213 1.04 -10.97 34.62
N ALA A 214 1.57 -12.07 34.09
CA ALA A 214 1.07 -12.66 32.87
C ALA A 214 -0.41 -13.01 33.09
N ALA A 215 -1.31 -12.10 32.73
CA ALA A 215 -2.72 -12.37 32.65
C ALA A 215 -3.01 -12.83 31.23
N THR A 216 -3.06 -14.14 31.02
CA THR A 216 -3.94 -14.85 30.09
C THR A 216 -3.62 -16.35 30.18
N ALA A 217 -4.59 -17.21 29.87
CA ALA A 217 -4.52 -18.66 30.07
C ALA A 217 -3.21 -19.27 29.57
N SER A 218 -2.73 -20.32 30.27
CA SER A 218 -1.65 -21.19 29.79
C SER A 218 -2.27 -22.54 29.39
N PRO A 219 -2.15 -22.96 28.12
CA PRO A 219 -1.50 -22.25 27.01
C PRO A 219 -2.33 -21.04 26.53
N PRO A 220 -1.69 -20.09 25.81
CA PRO A 220 -2.39 -19.01 25.13
C PRO A 220 -3.47 -19.54 24.16
N PRO A 221 -4.55 -18.77 23.92
CA PRO A 221 -5.55 -19.12 22.91
C PRO A 221 -4.91 -19.22 21.53
N MET A 222 -5.41 -20.15 20.72
CA MET A 222 -4.95 -20.36 19.34
C MET A 222 -6.01 -19.89 18.36
N VAL A 223 -5.59 -19.17 17.32
CA VAL A 223 -6.40 -18.81 16.16
C VAL A 223 -5.72 -19.30 14.89
N LYS A 224 -6.51 -19.52 13.84
CA LYS A 224 -5.99 -19.91 12.54
C LYS A 224 -5.73 -18.66 11.71
N LEU A 225 -4.49 -18.50 11.26
CA LEU A 225 -4.13 -17.55 10.22
C LEU A 225 -4.01 -18.30 8.90
N HIS A 226 -4.98 -18.09 8.02
CA HIS A 226 -5.02 -18.69 6.70
C HIS A 226 -4.08 -17.96 5.75
N TYR A 227 -3.47 -18.67 4.82
CA TYR A 227 -2.71 -18.09 3.71
C TYR A 227 -2.77 -19.03 2.52
N TYR A 228 -2.63 -18.48 1.32
CA TYR A 228 -2.54 -19.27 0.10
C TYR A 228 -1.07 -19.38 -0.33
N PRO A 229 -0.71 -20.44 -1.08
CA PRO A 229 0.55 -20.44 -1.81
C PRO A 229 0.63 -19.20 -2.72
N SER A 230 1.81 -18.59 -2.81
CA SER A 230 2.02 -17.35 -3.56
C SER A 230 1.64 -17.49 -5.04
N GLU A 231 1.71 -18.70 -5.60
CA GLU A 231 1.36 -19.04 -6.98
C GLU A 231 -0.12 -18.84 -7.28
N ILE A 232 -1.00 -18.84 -6.28
CA ILE A 232 -2.45 -18.69 -6.44
C ILE A 232 -3.05 -17.65 -5.47
N ASP A 233 -2.22 -16.84 -4.82
CA ASP A 233 -2.72 -15.81 -3.92
C ASP A 233 -3.47 -14.73 -4.72
N THR A 234 -4.51 -14.18 -4.08
CA THR A 234 -5.45 -13.21 -4.64
C THR A 234 -5.28 -11.81 -4.07
N PHE A 235 -4.30 -11.60 -3.19
CA PHE A 235 -4.05 -10.30 -2.56
C PHE A 235 -3.14 -9.38 -3.40
N PHE A 236 -2.54 -9.88 -4.47
CA PHE A 236 -1.69 -9.12 -5.36
C PHE A 236 -1.84 -9.59 -6.80
N LYS A 237 -1.35 -8.80 -7.75
CA LYS A 237 -1.38 -9.17 -9.16
C LYS A 237 -0.60 -10.47 -9.44
N ASN A 238 -1.30 -11.49 -9.93
CA ASN A 238 -0.69 -12.78 -10.25
C ASN A 238 -0.65 -13.01 -11.77
N GLY A 239 0.27 -12.32 -12.44
CA GLY A 239 0.39 -12.36 -13.90
C GLY A 239 0.92 -13.67 -14.48
N GLU A 240 1.46 -14.56 -13.65
CA GLU A 240 1.86 -15.91 -14.07
C GLU A 240 0.65 -16.85 -14.09
N ALA A 241 -0.16 -16.85 -13.01
CA ALA A 241 -1.41 -17.61 -12.98
C ALA A 241 -2.46 -17.05 -13.96
N CYS A 242 -2.45 -15.74 -14.19
CA CYS A 242 -3.41 -15.05 -15.05
C CYS A 242 -2.71 -14.19 -16.14
N PRO A 243 -2.33 -14.79 -17.29
CA PRO A 243 -1.62 -14.08 -18.36
C PRO A 243 -2.36 -12.85 -18.91
N ALA A 244 -3.69 -12.84 -18.89
CA ALA A 244 -4.50 -11.69 -19.31
C ALA A 244 -4.18 -10.39 -18.54
N ILE A 245 -3.72 -10.47 -17.28
CA ILE A 245 -3.28 -9.30 -16.50
C ILE A 245 -2.13 -8.58 -17.24
N LYS A 246 -1.09 -9.31 -17.65
CA LYS A 246 0.07 -8.73 -18.37
C LYS A 246 -0.36 -8.12 -19.71
N HIS A 247 -1.30 -8.74 -20.40
CA HIS A 247 -1.85 -8.23 -21.67
C HIS A 247 -2.62 -6.92 -21.46
N LEU A 248 -3.47 -6.86 -20.43
CA LEU A 248 -4.23 -5.68 -20.06
C LEU A 248 -3.33 -4.52 -19.62
N GLU A 249 -2.34 -4.79 -18.75
CA GLU A 249 -1.35 -3.79 -18.35
C GLU A 249 -0.65 -3.20 -19.58
N LYS A 250 -0.14 -4.05 -20.49
CA LYS A 250 0.50 -3.60 -21.73
C LYS A 250 -0.43 -2.74 -22.58
N LYS A 251 -1.71 -3.13 -22.70
CA LYS A 251 -2.71 -2.38 -23.46
C LYS A 251 -2.99 -1.02 -22.82
N ILE A 252 -3.19 -0.97 -21.50
CA ILE A 252 -3.39 0.27 -20.74
C ILE A 252 -2.18 1.19 -20.90
N PHE A 253 -0.97 0.67 -20.75
CA PHE A 253 0.26 1.48 -20.87
C PHE A 253 0.45 2.03 -22.29
N GLY A 254 0.06 1.26 -23.32
CA GLY A 254 0.14 1.69 -24.72
C GLY A 254 -0.95 2.67 -25.16
N GLN A 255 -2.08 2.75 -24.45
CA GLN A 255 -3.24 3.54 -24.84
C GLN A 255 -3.51 4.75 -23.94
N SER A 256 -3.06 4.73 -22.69
CA SER A 256 -3.28 5.83 -21.75
C SER A 256 -2.40 7.03 -22.08
N LYS A 257 -3.03 8.16 -22.43
CA LYS A 257 -2.33 9.42 -22.63
C LYS A 257 -1.71 9.96 -21.34
N VAL A 258 -2.33 9.68 -20.20
CA VAL A 258 -1.83 10.06 -18.87
C VAL A 258 -0.53 9.33 -18.59
N LEU A 259 -0.47 8.01 -18.77
CA LEU A 259 0.76 7.23 -18.56
C LEU A 259 1.85 7.58 -19.57
N GLU A 260 1.49 7.81 -20.84
CA GLU A 260 2.42 8.26 -21.87
C GLU A 260 3.08 9.59 -21.45
N THR A 261 2.26 10.54 -20.97
CA THR A 261 2.74 11.85 -20.51
C THR A 261 3.55 11.72 -19.23
N LEU A 262 3.16 10.85 -18.29
CA LEU A 262 3.86 10.59 -17.04
C LEU A 262 5.27 10.07 -17.31
N ALA A 263 5.39 9.10 -18.23
CA ALA A 263 6.68 8.56 -18.66
C ALA A 263 7.54 9.62 -19.36
N LYS A 264 6.96 10.37 -20.32
CA LYS A 264 7.69 11.41 -21.07
C LYS A 264 8.21 12.53 -20.17
N ASN A 265 7.36 13.09 -19.31
CA ASN A 265 7.71 14.22 -18.45
C ASN A 265 8.73 13.85 -17.36
N ASN A 266 8.83 12.57 -17.02
CA ASN A 266 9.75 12.08 -16.00
C ASN A 266 10.93 11.27 -16.55
N ALA A 267 11.09 11.14 -17.86
CA ALA A 267 12.16 10.33 -18.45
C ALA A 267 13.55 10.81 -18.01
N GLN A 268 13.80 12.12 -17.98
CA GLN A 268 15.07 12.66 -17.48
C GLN A 268 15.21 12.47 -15.97
N PHE A 269 14.15 12.71 -15.21
CA PHE A 269 14.14 12.51 -13.75
C PHE A 269 14.46 11.06 -13.38
N LYS A 270 13.90 10.07 -14.08
CA LYS A 270 14.23 8.65 -13.89
C LYS A 270 15.68 8.32 -14.25
N LYS A 271 16.24 8.93 -15.30
CA LYS A 271 17.68 8.78 -15.60
C LYS A 271 18.54 9.33 -14.47
N ASP A 272 18.14 10.46 -13.88
CA ASP A 272 18.84 11.04 -12.74
C ASP A 272 18.72 10.14 -11.50
N LEU A 273 17.54 9.59 -11.21
CA LEU A 273 17.35 8.58 -10.15
C LEU A 273 18.22 7.35 -10.40
N ASN A 274 18.27 6.82 -11.62
CA ASN A 274 19.08 5.65 -11.92
C ASN A 274 20.57 5.90 -11.69
N ARG A 275 21.05 7.10 -12.03
CA ARG A 275 22.44 7.53 -11.78
C ARG A 275 22.71 7.65 -10.28
N ILE A 276 21.77 8.23 -9.53
CA ILE A 276 21.86 8.37 -8.07
C ILE A 276 21.88 6.99 -7.40
N PHE A 277 20.98 6.08 -7.78
CA PHE A 277 20.91 4.74 -7.21
C PHE A 277 21.96 3.76 -7.75
N GLY A 278 22.70 4.11 -8.80
CA GLY A 278 23.70 3.23 -9.41
C GLY A 278 23.10 1.95 -10.04
N VAL A 279 21.90 2.04 -10.61
CA VAL A 279 21.13 0.90 -11.13
C VAL A 279 21.16 0.80 -12.66
N ASN A 280 20.97 -0.41 -13.18
CA ASN A 280 21.01 -0.67 -14.62
C ASN A 280 19.68 -0.30 -15.33
N PRO A 281 19.65 0.72 -16.21
CA PRO A 281 18.43 1.13 -16.92
C PRO A 281 17.90 0.11 -17.95
N ALA A 282 18.66 -0.95 -18.26
CA ALA A 282 18.20 -2.05 -19.10
C ALA A 282 17.20 -2.96 -18.39
N LEU A 283 17.20 -2.96 -17.05
CA LEU A 283 16.24 -3.73 -16.27
C LEU A 283 14.83 -3.10 -16.37
N PRO A 284 13.77 -3.90 -16.47
CA PRO A 284 12.43 -3.40 -16.71
C PRO A 284 11.96 -2.34 -15.71
N GLU A 285 12.23 -2.51 -14.42
CA GLU A 285 11.85 -1.63 -13.31
C GLU A 285 12.60 -0.29 -13.30
N TRP A 286 13.80 -0.25 -13.88
CA TRP A 286 14.65 0.94 -13.98
C TRP A 286 14.57 1.60 -15.36
N ASN A 287 13.75 1.08 -16.27
CA ASN A 287 13.63 1.62 -17.60
C ASN A 287 12.99 3.03 -17.54
N PRO A 288 13.68 4.10 -17.97
CA PRO A 288 13.17 5.47 -17.84
C PRO A 288 11.97 5.76 -18.76
N LYS A 289 11.68 4.88 -19.72
CA LYS A 289 10.52 5.01 -20.63
C LYS A 289 9.24 4.41 -20.04
N ARG A 290 9.35 3.67 -18.95
CA ARG A 290 8.23 3.01 -18.29
C ARG A 290 7.55 3.95 -17.29
N PRO A 291 6.22 3.91 -17.10
CA PRO A 291 5.51 4.79 -16.18
C PRO A 291 5.52 4.36 -14.70
N GLU A 292 6.05 3.19 -14.35
CA GLU A 292 6.01 2.59 -12.99
C GLU A 292 6.91 3.30 -11.97
N TRP A 293 6.54 3.34 -10.69
CA TRP A 293 7.28 4.05 -9.64
C TRP A 293 7.56 3.24 -8.37
N ALA A 294 7.29 1.93 -8.37
CA ALA A 294 7.42 1.09 -7.18
C ALA A 294 8.85 1.05 -6.62
N ALA A 295 9.86 0.82 -7.45
CA ALA A 295 11.25 0.72 -7.00
C ALA A 295 11.79 2.01 -6.34
N PRO A 296 11.66 3.21 -6.94
CA PRO A 296 12.09 4.44 -6.26
C PRO A 296 11.25 4.76 -5.02
N MET A 297 9.95 4.43 -4.99
CA MET A 297 9.12 4.57 -3.78
C MET A 297 9.71 3.75 -2.63
N ASP A 298 10.04 2.50 -2.89
CA ASP A 298 10.48 1.56 -1.87
C ASP A 298 11.82 1.97 -1.22
N ILE A 299 12.78 2.39 -2.05
CA ILE A 299 14.13 2.79 -1.61
C ILE A 299 14.08 4.03 -0.72
N VAL A 300 13.43 5.10 -1.21
CA VAL A 300 13.53 6.41 -0.53
C VAL A 300 12.71 6.43 0.76
N HIS A 301 11.56 5.75 0.77
CA HIS A 301 10.67 5.79 1.93
C HIS A 301 11.10 4.87 3.06
N ALA A 302 11.66 3.69 2.77
CA ALA A 302 12.23 2.86 3.82
C ALA A 302 13.34 3.62 4.54
N ARG A 303 14.22 4.32 3.80
CA ARG A 303 15.26 5.16 4.42
C ARG A 303 14.68 6.35 5.18
N LEU A 304 13.63 6.98 4.65
CA LEU A 304 12.95 8.11 5.30
C LEU A 304 12.39 7.71 6.68
N CYS A 305 11.70 6.57 6.77
CA CYS A 305 11.08 6.14 8.02
C CYS A 305 12.06 5.66 9.09
N HIS A 306 13.28 5.34 8.68
CA HIS A 306 14.36 4.90 9.55
C HIS A 306 15.40 5.99 9.83
N ASP A 307 15.15 7.24 9.43
CA ASP A 307 16.08 8.37 9.53
C ASP A 307 17.48 8.06 8.94
N LEU A 308 17.52 7.20 7.90
CA LEU A 308 18.75 6.83 7.24
C LEU A 308 19.14 7.87 6.18
N PRO A 309 20.45 8.07 5.94
CA PRO A 309 20.92 8.89 4.83
C PRO A 309 20.27 8.45 3.50
N GLN A 310 19.73 9.42 2.79
CA GLN A 310 19.14 9.17 1.47
C GLN A 310 20.25 8.89 0.43
N PRO A 311 19.99 8.08 -0.61
CA PRO A 311 21.03 7.69 -1.56
C PRO A 311 21.63 8.90 -2.29
N CYS A 312 22.93 8.83 -2.49
CA CYS A 312 23.72 9.79 -3.24
C CYS A 312 24.39 9.13 -4.44
N GLU A 313 24.58 9.92 -5.50
CA GLU A 313 25.33 9.48 -6.67
C GLU A 313 26.70 8.92 -6.28
N PRO A 314 27.05 7.67 -6.68
CA PRO A 314 28.32 7.04 -6.30
C PRO A 314 29.52 7.92 -6.68
N THR A 315 30.34 8.27 -5.70
CA THR A 315 31.57 9.05 -5.89
C THR A 315 32.69 8.13 -6.39
N SER A 316 32.59 7.66 -7.64
CA SER A 316 33.61 6.89 -8.36
C SER A 316 34.09 5.59 -7.68
N GLY A 317 33.54 4.46 -8.14
CA GLY A 317 33.99 3.11 -7.79
C GLY A 317 33.43 1.99 -8.66
N HIS A 318 32.25 2.17 -9.27
CA HIS A 318 31.73 1.26 -10.29
C HIS A 318 31.92 1.88 -11.67
N LYS A 319 32.91 1.36 -12.42
CA LYS A 319 33.07 1.61 -13.85
C LYS A 319 31.83 1.08 -14.59
N LEU A 320 30.88 1.95 -14.86
CA LEU A 320 30.08 1.84 -16.08
C LEU A 320 30.88 2.54 -17.19
N GLU A 321 30.89 1.90 -18.35
CA GLU A 321 31.88 2.04 -19.43
C GLU A 321 32.26 3.47 -19.81
N GLU A 322 33.54 3.59 -20.20
CA GLU A 322 34.24 4.80 -20.60
C GLU A 322 33.48 5.59 -21.67
N ASP A 323 33.17 6.86 -21.35
CA ASP A 323 33.21 7.92 -22.35
C ASP A 323 34.07 9.08 -21.81
N ASP A 324 35.03 9.42 -22.64
CA ASP A 324 36.15 10.33 -22.48
C ASP A 324 35.72 11.75 -22.08
N VAL A 325 36.06 12.19 -20.86
CA VAL A 325 36.09 13.63 -20.53
C VAL A 325 37.32 13.96 -19.67
N THR A 326 38.17 14.76 -20.29
CA THR A 326 39.40 15.36 -19.81
C THR A 326 39.30 15.99 -18.41
N THR A 327 40.32 15.72 -17.61
CA THR A 327 40.63 16.26 -16.30
C THR A 327 40.84 17.78 -16.32
N GLU A 328 39.88 18.55 -15.80
CA GLU A 328 40.12 19.87 -15.17
C GLU A 328 38.81 20.41 -14.55
N ASN A 329 38.46 19.94 -13.34
CA ASN A 329 37.61 20.64 -12.35
C ASN A 329 37.26 19.74 -11.14
N LYS A 330 38.26 19.28 -10.38
CA LYS A 330 38.03 18.63 -9.07
C LYS A 330 37.91 19.68 -7.94
N LYS A 331 36.97 20.62 -8.05
CA LYS A 331 36.38 21.26 -6.86
C LYS A 331 35.29 20.32 -6.37
N HIS A 332 35.32 19.97 -5.08
CA HIS A 332 34.41 19.01 -4.45
C HIS A 332 32.95 19.34 -4.73
N LYS A 333 32.40 18.79 -5.81
CA LYS A 333 30.98 18.87 -6.12
C LYS A 333 30.32 17.93 -5.12
N LYS A 334 29.51 18.47 -4.19
CA LYS A 334 28.72 17.64 -3.28
C LYS A 334 27.98 16.59 -4.13
N PRO A 335 27.98 15.31 -3.71
CA PRO A 335 27.31 14.28 -4.48
C PRO A 335 25.83 14.65 -4.61
N ASN A 336 25.25 14.38 -5.77
CA ASN A 336 23.85 14.65 -6.00
C ASN A 336 23.04 13.58 -5.25
N CYS A 337 22.33 13.98 -4.20
CA CYS A 337 21.57 13.08 -3.34
C CYS A 337 20.07 13.26 -3.55
N ILE A 338 19.29 12.23 -3.23
CA ILE A 338 17.83 12.35 -3.17
C ILE A 338 17.47 13.46 -2.17
N THR A 339 16.67 14.41 -2.62
CA THR A 339 16.14 15.52 -1.81
C THR A 339 14.68 15.26 -1.43
N HIS A 340 14.15 16.03 -0.48
CA HIS A 340 12.73 15.95 -0.11
C HIS A 340 11.80 16.23 -1.30
N GLU A 341 12.11 17.24 -2.12
CA GLU A 341 11.36 17.55 -3.35
C GLU A 341 11.33 16.35 -4.33
N MET A 342 12.43 15.60 -4.42
CA MET A 342 12.47 14.39 -5.24
C MET A 342 11.58 13.29 -4.66
N ILE A 343 11.55 13.13 -3.33
CA ILE A 343 10.66 12.17 -2.65
C ILE A 343 9.19 12.52 -2.92
N GLU A 344 8.79 13.77 -2.72
CA GLU A 344 7.44 14.26 -3.02
C GLU A 344 7.07 14.01 -4.49
N ARG A 345 7.97 14.30 -5.43
CA ARG A 345 7.76 14.03 -6.85
C ARG A 345 7.61 12.53 -7.15
N ILE A 346 8.38 11.66 -6.49
CA ILE A 346 8.24 10.20 -6.61
C ILE A 346 6.85 9.78 -6.12
N GLN A 347 6.39 10.29 -4.98
CA GLN A 347 5.07 10.00 -4.41
C GLN A 347 3.93 10.45 -5.34
N ASP A 348 3.96 11.69 -5.83
CA ASP A 348 2.94 12.25 -6.73
C ASP A 348 2.85 11.45 -8.06
N ASN A 349 3.99 11.06 -8.60
CA ASN A 349 4.05 10.24 -9.80
C ASN A 349 3.52 8.82 -9.55
N ALA A 350 3.81 8.24 -8.38
CA ALA A 350 3.30 6.93 -7.98
C ALA A 350 1.77 6.96 -7.79
N PHE A 351 1.23 8.02 -7.19
CA PHE A 351 -0.21 8.27 -7.13
C PHE A 351 -0.84 8.33 -8.51
N THR A 352 -0.27 9.12 -9.43
CA THR A 352 -0.79 9.25 -10.81
C THR A 352 -0.81 7.90 -11.51
N PHE A 353 0.26 7.12 -11.37
CA PHE A 353 0.34 5.76 -11.92
C PHE A 353 -0.73 4.83 -11.32
N ALA A 354 -0.89 4.83 -9.99
CA ALA A 354 -1.86 3.98 -9.30
C ALA A 354 -3.31 4.33 -9.68
N ALA A 355 -3.66 5.62 -9.67
CA ALA A 355 -4.96 6.13 -10.07
C ALA A 355 -5.30 5.73 -11.51
N GLU A 356 -4.39 5.99 -12.45
CA GLU A 356 -4.64 5.69 -13.84
C GLU A 356 -4.79 4.18 -14.09
N THR A 357 -3.92 3.35 -13.51
CA THR A 357 -3.93 1.90 -13.76
C THR A 357 -5.07 1.14 -13.09
N ARG A 358 -5.52 1.59 -11.91
CA ARG A 358 -6.53 0.88 -11.11
C ARG A 358 -7.91 1.52 -11.16
N ARG A 359 -8.00 2.81 -11.52
CA ARG A 359 -9.25 3.57 -11.45
C ARG A 359 -9.66 4.19 -12.79
N ASP A 360 -8.76 4.91 -13.45
CA ASP A 360 -9.18 5.91 -14.46
C ASP A 360 -9.00 5.46 -15.92
N ALA A 361 -8.00 4.64 -16.23
CA ALA A 361 -7.72 4.24 -17.60
C ALA A 361 -8.84 3.38 -18.22
N LYS A 362 -9.01 3.50 -19.54
CA LYS A 362 -9.78 2.53 -20.31
C LYS A 362 -9.16 1.13 -20.14
N GLY A 363 -9.92 0.20 -19.58
CA GLY A 363 -9.46 -1.15 -19.26
C GLY A 363 -9.09 -1.36 -17.79
N ALA A 364 -8.98 -0.31 -16.97
CA ALA A 364 -8.70 -0.43 -15.54
C ALA A 364 -9.75 -1.28 -14.81
N HIS A 365 -11.04 -1.14 -15.15
CA HIS A 365 -12.09 -2.02 -14.61
C HIS A 365 -11.85 -3.50 -14.95
N LYS A 366 -11.52 -3.82 -16.20
CA LYS A 366 -11.24 -5.20 -16.61
C LYS A 366 -9.96 -5.74 -15.96
N LEU A 367 -8.96 -4.90 -15.77
CA LEU A 367 -7.76 -5.26 -15.00
C LEU A 367 -8.09 -5.56 -13.54
N MET A 368 -8.87 -4.69 -12.87
CA MET A 368 -9.27 -4.89 -11.48
C MET A 368 -10.19 -6.10 -11.28
N ARG A 369 -10.97 -6.50 -12.29
CA ARG A 369 -11.69 -7.78 -12.26
C ARG A 369 -10.77 -8.99 -12.09
N LEU A 370 -9.59 -8.95 -12.70
CA LEU A 370 -8.62 -10.06 -12.63
C LEU A 370 -7.67 -9.93 -11.45
N VAL A 371 -7.31 -8.71 -11.05
CA VAL A 371 -6.37 -8.46 -9.96
C VAL A 371 -7.06 -8.51 -8.59
N ALA A 372 -8.14 -7.75 -8.41
CA ALA A 372 -8.83 -7.60 -7.12
C ALA A 372 -10.10 -8.43 -7.03
N GLY A 373 -10.74 -8.75 -8.16
CA GLY A 373 -12.02 -9.44 -8.22
C GLY A 373 -12.11 -10.72 -7.38
N PRO A 374 -11.08 -11.59 -7.33
CA PRO A 374 -11.11 -12.77 -6.46
C PRO A 374 -11.14 -12.42 -4.96
N LEU A 375 -10.33 -11.45 -4.49
CA LEU A 375 -10.41 -10.95 -3.11
C LEU A 375 -11.76 -10.28 -2.83
N VAL A 376 -12.27 -9.49 -3.77
CA VAL A 376 -13.59 -8.86 -3.66
C VAL A 376 -14.70 -9.90 -3.57
N SER A 377 -14.56 -11.04 -4.25
CA SER A 377 -15.47 -12.18 -4.14
C SER A 377 -15.49 -12.76 -2.73
N ASP A 378 -14.33 -12.97 -2.12
CA ASP A 378 -14.22 -13.43 -0.73
C ASP A 378 -14.90 -12.43 0.24
N MET A 379 -14.58 -11.13 0.10
CA MET A 379 -15.18 -10.06 0.90
C MET A 379 -16.71 -9.99 0.75
N ARG A 380 -17.21 -10.07 -0.49
CA ARG A 380 -18.64 -10.07 -0.81
C ARG A 380 -19.35 -11.28 -0.22
N GLN A 381 -18.70 -12.45 -0.24
CA GLN A 381 -19.24 -13.67 0.34
C GLN A 381 -19.32 -13.58 1.86
N ASP A 382 -18.29 -13.07 2.51
CA ASP A 382 -18.27 -12.82 3.97
C ASP A 382 -19.40 -11.87 4.40
N LEU A 383 -19.62 -10.77 3.67
CA LEU A 383 -20.73 -9.84 3.92
C LEU A 383 -22.10 -10.52 3.78
N ALA A 384 -22.27 -11.41 2.80
CA ALA A 384 -23.50 -12.17 2.63
C ALA A 384 -23.72 -13.20 3.73
N HIS A 385 -22.68 -13.92 4.14
CA HIS A 385 -22.75 -14.82 5.28
C HIS A 385 -23.13 -14.08 6.57
N ALA A 386 -22.53 -12.91 6.82
CA ALA A 386 -22.86 -12.07 7.96
C ALA A 386 -24.33 -11.60 7.94
N ARG A 387 -24.82 -11.11 6.78
CA ARG A 387 -26.25 -10.75 6.61
C ARG A 387 -27.18 -11.92 6.94
N HIS A 388 -26.79 -13.14 6.57
CA HIS A 388 -27.54 -14.37 6.86
C HIS A 388 -27.21 -15.01 8.23
N LYS A 389 -26.75 -14.20 9.21
CA LYS A 389 -26.48 -14.62 10.59
C LYS A 389 -25.38 -15.67 10.73
N GLY A 390 -24.38 -15.62 9.85
CA GLY A 390 -23.14 -16.38 10.02
C GLY A 390 -22.43 -16.04 11.34
N PRO A 391 -21.62 -16.97 11.90
CA PRO A 391 -21.01 -16.78 13.21
C PRO A 391 -19.84 -15.77 13.19
N ILE A 392 -19.21 -15.57 12.02
CA ILE A 392 -18.05 -14.68 11.87
C ILE A 392 -18.46 -13.21 11.98
N ARG A 393 -17.92 -12.52 12.98
CA ARG A 393 -18.15 -11.10 13.29
C ARG A 393 -17.00 -10.21 12.84
N PHE A 394 -15.78 -10.76 12.75
CA PHE A 394 -14.60 -9.98 12.37
C PHE A 394 -13.69 -10.76 11.42
N THR A 395 -13.39 -10.16 10.28
CA THR A 395 -12.47 -10.71 9.27
C THR A 395 -11.25 -9.81 9.11
N LEU A 396 -10.05 -10.38 9.12
CA LEU A 396 -8.78 -9.67 8.81
C LEU A 396 -8.16 -10.22 7.52
N PHE A 397 -7.83 -9.34 6.59
CA PHE A 397 -7.05 -9.61 5.38
C PHE A 397 -5.73 -8.81 5.45
N SER A 398 -4.61 -9.49 5.70
CA SER A 398 -3.27 -8.87 5.80
C SER A 398 -2.43 -9.05 4.55
N GLY A 399 -2.18 -7.96 3.84
CA GLY A 399 -1.48 -7.95 2.56
C GLY A 399 -0.51 -6.78 2.41
N HIS A 400 -0.50 -6.24 1.20
CA HIS A 400 0.50 -5.29 0.73
C HIS A 400 -0.13 -3.93 0.39
N ASP A 401 0.71 -2.98 0.01
CA ASP A 401 0.26 -1.74 -0.65
C ASP A 401 -0.53 -2.05 -1.92
N ASP A 402 -0.10 -3.02 -2.73
CA ASP A 402 -0.84 -3.48 -3.92
C ASP A 402 -2.25 -3.97 -3.57
N THR A 403 -2.40 -4.71 -2.46
CA THR A 403 -3.70 -5.18 -1.95
C THR A 403 -4.62 -4.00 -1.63
N VAL A 404 -4.14 -3.08 -0.78
CA VAL A 404 -4.91 -1.91 -0.35
C VAL A 404 -5.25 -1.01 -1.55
N THR A 405 -4.27 -0.74 -2.41
CA THR A 405 -4.47 0.13 -3.58
C THR A 405 -5.45 -0.48 -4.57
N SER A 406 -5.44 -1.81 -4.74
CA SER A 406 -6.39 -2.51 -5.61
C SER A 406 -7.82 -2.47 -5.04
N VAL A 407 -7.98 -2.64 -3.72
CA VAL A 407 -9.28 -2.45 -3.04
C VAL A 407 -9.78 -1.01 -3.19
N LEU A 408 -8.92 0.00 -2.99
CA LEU A 408 -9.27 1.41 -3.22
C LEU A 408 -9.63 1.70 -4.69
N GLY A 409 -8.96 1.03 -5.63
CA GLY A 409 -9.25 1.09 -7.06
C GLY A 409 -10.64 0.53 -7.41
N VAL A 410 -11.01 -0.61 -6.82
CA VAL A 410 -12.36 -1.20 -6.93
C VAL A 410 -13.40 -0.23 -6.36
N LEU A 411 -13.15 0.35 -5.18
CA LEU A 411 -14.04 1.32 -4.56
C LEU A 411 -14.09 2.67 -5.29
N LYS A 412 -13.28 2.88 -6.33
CA LYS A 412 -13.12 4.17 -7.02
C LYS A 412 -12.83 5.31 -6.05
N SER A 413 -12.04 5.03 -5.00
CA SER A 413 -11.63 6.03 -4.03
C SER A 413 -10.91 7.18 -4.73
N LYS A 414 -11.24 8.42 -4.39
CA LYS A 414 -10.52 9.61 -4.86
C LYS A 414 -9.09 9.65 -4.33
N ASP A 415 -8.89 9.21 -3.09
CA ASP A 415 -7.57 9.01 -2.50
C ASP A 415 -7.08 7.59 -2.76
N ILE A 416 -6.10 7.48 -3.66
CA ILE A 416 -5.38 6.25 -4.00
C ILE A 416 -3.87 6.50 -3.94
N ARG A 417 -3.44 7.40 -3.03
CA ARG A 417 -2.02 7.59 -2.72
C ARG A 417 -1.41 6.26 -2.29
N TRP A 418 -0.09 6.14 -2.48
CA TRP A 418 0.61 4.93 -2.03
C TRP A 418 0.28 4.67 -0.57
N PRO A 419 -0.30 3.50 -0.22
CA PRO A 419 -0.79 3.29 1.13
C PRO A 419 0.37 3.34 2.13
N PRO A 420 0.37 4.23 3.14
CA PRO A 420 1.35 4.23 4.21
C PRO A 420 1.51 2.88 4.92
N TYR A 421 2.60 2.69 5.66
CA TYR A 421 2.75 1.53 6.53
C TYR A 421 1.59 1.42 7.52
N ALA A 422 1.13 0.19 7.77
CA ALA A 422 -0.05 -0.12 8.58
C ALA A 422 -1.38 0.49 8.06
N SER A 423 -1.45 0.83 6.76
CA SER A 423 -2.71 1.26 6.14
C SER A 423 -3.81 0.24 6.34
N ASN A 424 -5.04 0.72 6.50
CA ASN A 424 -6.21 -0.07 6.85
C ASN A 424 -7.44 0.42 6.08
N VAL A 425 -8.17 -0.52 5.49
CA VAL A 425 -9.50 -0.30 4.92
C VAL A 425 -10.50 -1.12 5.71
N LEU A 426 -11.48 -0.47 6.32
CA LEU A 426 -12.48 -1.12 7.16
C LEU A 426 -13.83 -1.11 6.46
N PHE A 427 -14.51 -2.25 6.45
CA PHE A 427 -15.87 -2.41 5.96
C PHE A 427 -16.76 -2.82 7.12
N GLU A 428 -17.75 -2.00 7.44
CA GLU A 428 -18.68 -2.27 8.54
C GLU A 428 -20.07 -2.60 7.98
N LEU A 429 -20.63 -3.74 8.35
CA LEU A 429 -21.99 -4.14 8.02
C LEU A 429 -22.93 -3.83 9.18
N TRP A 430 -23.85 -2.89 8.96
CA TRP A 430 -24.84 -2.45 9.93
C TRP A 430 -26.22 -2.98 9.57
N LYS A 431 -26.95 -3.46 10.57
CA LYS A 431 -28.36 -3.85 10.47
C LYS A 431 -29.22 -2.78 11.13
N VAL A 432 -30.33 -2.41 10.49
CA VAL A 432 -31.30 -1.43 11.00
C VAL A 432 -32.71 -2.02 10.94
N PRO A 433 -33.49 -1.98 12.04
CA PRO A 433 -34.89 -2.42 12.02
C PRO A 433 -35.72 -1.63 11.01
N CYS A 434 -36.56 -2.31 10.21
CA CYS A 434 -37.37 -1.68 9.14
C CYS A 434 -38.17 -0.45 9.60
N GLU A 435 -38.72 -0.49 10.82
CA GLU A 435 -39.54 0.61 11.37
C GLU A 435 -38.78 1.93 11.56
N ASN A 436 -37.45 1.88 11.50
CA ASN A 436 -36.56 3.02 11.72
C ASN A 436 -35.79 3.41 10.43
N THR A 437 -36.18 2.91 9.25
CA THR A 437 -35.53 3.24 7.97
C THR A 437 -36.35 4.27 7.19
N TYR A 438 -35.67 5.22 6.53
CA TYR A 438 -36.32 6.37 5.88
C TYR A 438 -37.09 6.01 4.59
N HIS A 439 -36.79 4.86 4.00
CA HIS A 439 -37.35 4.41 2.71
C HIS A 439 -38.33 3.23 2.84
N GLY A 440 -38.49 2.64 4.04
CA GLY A 440 -39.13 1.33 4.20
C GLY A 440 -38.30 0.20 3.58
N CYS A 441 -38.54 -1.04 4.00
CA CYS A 441 -37.72 -2.17 3.57
C CYS A 441 -37.90 -2.52 2.09
N GLY A 442 -36.79 -2.64 1.38
CA GLY A 442 -36.75 -3.05 -0.04
C GLY A 442 -36.82 -4.57 -0.26
N SER A 443 -36.86 -5.37 0.81
CA SER A 443 -36.81 -6.84 0.75
C SER A 443 -37.83 -7.49 1.69
N THR A 444 -38.02 -8.80 1.56
CA THR A 444 -38.91 -9.63 2.41
C THR A 444 -38.41 -9.80 3.85
N ASP A 445 -37.22 -9.28 4.18
CA ASP A 445 -36.66 -9.31 5.53
C ASP A 445 -37.15 -8.10 6.35
N ASN A 446 -37.42 -8.30 7.64
CA ASN A 446 -37.85 -7.25 8.59
C ASN A 446 -36.72 -6.28 9.02
N ASP A 447 -35.57 -6.31 8.35
CA ASP A 447 -34.39 -5.46 8.63
C ASP A 447 -33.75 -4.97 7.32
N ASP A 448 -33.24 -3.73 7.30
CA ASP A 448 -32.39 -3.20 6.23
C ASP A 448 -30.90 -3.25 6.64
N TYR A 449 -30.01 -3.26 5.65
CA TYR A 449 -28.56 -3.35 5.88
C TYR A 449 -27.79 -2.25 5.16
N PHE A 450 -26.73 -1.75 5.79
CA PHE A 450 -25.87 -0.68 5.28
C PHE A 450 -24.40 -1.05 5.45
N VAL A 451 -23.57 -0.65 4.49
CA VAL A 451 -22.12 -0.81 4.50
C VAL A 451 -21.47 0.56 4.68
N ARG A 452 -20.52 0.65 5.61
CA ARG A 452 -19.64 1.81 5.75
C ARG A 452 -18.22 1.42 5.42
N VAL A 453 -17.48 2.34 4.79
CA VAL A 453 -16.09 2.08 4.43
C VAL A 453 -15.18 3.21 4.89
N PHE A 454 -14.15 2.85 5.65
CA PHE A 454 -13.10 3.76 6.10
C PHE A 454 -11.77 3.40 5.46
N TYR A 455 -10.97 4.39 5.09
CA TYR A 455 -9.57 4.24 4.75
C TYR A 455 -8.75 5.14 5.68
N ASN A 456 -7.84 4.52 6.43
CA ASN A 456 -6.93 5.20 7.36
C ASN A 456 -7.66 6.16 8.33
N GLY A 457 -8.78 5.68 8.88
CA GLY A 457 -9.58 6.42 9.87
C GLY A 457 -10.63 7.37 9.32
N ALA A 458 -10.70 7.54 7.99
CA ALA A 458 -11.63 8.50 7.39
C ALA A 458 -12.51 7.81 6.34
N VAL A 459 -13.76 8.24 6.21
CA VAL A 459 -14.70 7.66 5.23
C VAL A 459 -14.09 7.73 3.83
N VAL A 460 -14.19 6.65 3.08
CA VAL A 460 -13.74 6.57 1.68
C VAL A 460 -14.61 7.50 0.83
N ASP A 461 -13.98 8.41 0.11
CA ASP A 461 -14.66 9.34 -0.80
C ASP A 461 -14.73 8.70 -2.20
N ALA A 462 -15.93 8.36 -2.63
CA ALA A 462 -16.23 7.78 -3.93
C ALA A 462 -17.57 8.32 -4.47
N ASP A 463 -17.71 8.43 -5.80
CA ASP A 463 -18.86 9.10 -6.42
C ASP A 463 -20.07 8.18 -6.65
N TRP A 464 -19.92 6.86 -6.50
CA TRP A 464 -20.97 5.89 -6.83
C TRP A 464 -21.88 5.51 -5.65
N CYS A 465 -21.44 5.78 -4.41
CA CYS A 465 -22.26 5.63 -3.21
C CYS A 465 -21.70 6.50 -2.07
N ASP A 466 -22.57 6.95 -1.16
CA ASP A 466 -22.11 7.51 0.11
C ASP A 466 -21.62 6.38 1.02
N LEU A 467 -20.31 6.15 1.02
CA LEU A 467 -19.67 5.09 1.82
C LEU A 467 -19.64 5.40 3.32
N SER A 468 -20.22 6.52 3.77
CA SER A 468 -20.51 6.72 5.21
C SER A 468 -21.74 5.92 5.67
N TRP A 469 -22.63 5.53 4.74
CA TRP A 469 -23.88 4.81 5.02
C TRP A 469 -24.51 4.21 3.72
N CYS A 470 -23.77 3.37 2.99
CA CYS A 470 -24.19 2.86 1.68
C CYS A 470 -25.19 1.71 1.81
N PRO A 471 -26.33 1.69 1.09
CA PRO A 471 -27.25 0.54 1.14
C PRO A 471 -26.56 -0.77 0.70
N TYR A 472 -26.79 -1.85 1.45
CA TYR A 472 -26.12 -3.13 1.23
C TYR A 472 -26.30 -3.65 -0.20
N ASP A 473 -27.54 -3.69 -0.72
CA ASP A 473 -27.80 -4.24 -2.06
C ASP A 473 -27.13 -3.38 -3.16
N THR A 474 -27.06 -2.06 -2.98
CA THR A 474 -26.29 -1.16 -3.86
C THR A 474 -24.80 -1.49 -3.82
N PHE A 475 -24.25 -1.67 -2.62
CA PHE A 475 -22.84 -2.00 -2.42
C PHE A 475 -22.48 -3.36 -3.04
N ILE A 476 -23.27 -4.39 -2.79
CA ILE A 476 -23.05 -5.74 -3.34
C ILE A 476 -23.20 -5.76 -4.85
N GLY A 477 -24.25 -5.14 -5.40
CA GLY A 477 -24.43 -5.04 -6.86
C GLY A 477 -23.27 -4.32 -7.55
N TYR A 478 -22.66 -3.34 -6.86
CA TYR A 478 -21.44 -2.70 -7.34
C TYR A 478 -20.23 -3.65 -7.29
N LEU A 479 -19.98 -4.35 -6.17
CA LEU A 479 -18.88 -5.32 -6.06
C LEU A 479 -19.00 -6.45 -7.09
N ASP A 480 -20.20 -6.94 -7.37
CA ASP A 480 -20.45 -8.00 -8.35
C ASP A 480 -19.96 -7.62 -9.77
N SER A 481 -19.89 -6.32 -10.10
CA SER A 481 -19.32 -5.84 -11.37
C SER A 481 -17.81 -6.10 -11.50
N PHE A 482 -17.10 -6.23 -10.38
CA PHE A 482 -15.67 -6.54 -10.32
C PHE A 482 -15.39 -8.04 -10.15
N ILE A 483 -16.39 -8.88 -9.88
CA ILE A 483 -16.18 -10.31 -9.68
C ILE A 483 -16.14 -11.03 -11.05
N PRO A 484 -15.07 -11.79 -11.36
CA PRO A 484 -15.00 -12.62 -12.56
C PRO A 484 -16.01 -13.76 -12.49
N LYS A 485 -16.74 -14.02 -13.59
CA LYS A 485 -17.73 -15.11 -13.62
C LYS A 485 -17.06 -16.46 -13.79
N ASP A 486 -16.02 -16.48 -14.61
CA ASP A 486 -15.13 -17.61 -14.81
C ASP A 486 -13.71 -17.04 -14.88
N LEU A 487 -13.02 -17.03 -13.74
CA LEU A 487 -11.67 -16.47 -13.64
C LEU A 487 -10.71 -17.19 -14.58
N HIS A 488 -10.79 -18.51 -14.70
CA HIS A 488 -9.89 -19.27 -15.56
C HIS A 488 -10.10 -18.90 -17.04
N ALA A 489 -11.36 -18.86 -17.50
CA ALA A 489 -11.65 -18.40 -18.86
C ALA A 489 -11.19 -16.95 -19.08
N GLU A 490 -11.51 -16.02 -18.17
CA GLU A 490 -11.11 -14.61 -18.30
C GLU A 490 -9.59 -14.41 -18.27
N CYS A 491 -8.84 -15.29 -17.59
CA CYS A 491 -7.37 -15.30 -17.57
C CYS A 491 -6.72 -15.85 -18.84
N HIS A 492 -7.43 -16.71 -19.59
CA HIS A 492 -6.91 -17.38 -20.80
C HIS A 492 -7.54 -16.90 -22.11
N MET A 493 -8.49 -15.97 -22.08
CA MET A 493 -9.04 -15.35 -23.30
C MET A 493 -7.96 -14.57 -24.04
N LYS A 494 -7.67 -14.99 -25.28
CA LYS A 494 -6.68 -14.35 -26.17
C LYS A 494 -7.29 -13.25 -27.06
N ASP A 495 -8.58 -13.33 -27.37
CA ASP A 495 -9.12 -12.67 -28.59
C ASP A 495 -10.33 -11.73 -28.41
N GLU A 496 -10.78 -11.42 -27.18
CA GLU A 496 -11.85 -10.41 -26.93
C GLU A 496 -11.43 -9.34 -25.90
N LEU A 497 -10.19 -8.86 -25.99
CA LEU A 497 -9.57 -7.95 -25.01
C LEU A 497 -9.24 -6.57 -25.54
#